data_AF-A0AA37UKD6-F1
#
_entry.id   AF-A0AA37UKD6-F1
#
_cell.length_a   1.000
_cell.length_b   1.000
_cell.length_c   1.000
_cell.angle_alpha   90.00
_cell.angle_beta   90.00
_cell.angle_gamma   90.00
#
_symmetry.space_group_name_H-M   'P 1'
#
loop_
_entity.id
_entity.type
_entity.pdbx_description
1 polymer ?
#
loop_
_entity_poly.entity_id
_entity_poly.type
_entity_poly.pdbx_seq_one_letter_code
_entity_poly.pdbx_strand_id
1 'polypeptide(L)'
;MQFSTIISAAFLAIASAENTTYPPINLGRFYYPHGNQFVAWSPFTPTTTQEVAELCDSRGAIKGTATWTAVRVWNTYVFDPICRNPFNLTDDATNTTYYNLELACVDDNIPITAEPEVTAVVDRNTNKTIESCVPVPTDTGIGGGVSCTRGADGGLNFQFACSA
;
A
#
# COMPACT_ATOMS: atom_id res chain seq x y z
N MET A 1 -22.10 30.18 -48.52
CA MET A 1 -21.21 29.25 -47.80
C MET A 1 -21.67 29.25 -46.36
N GLN A 2 -22.23 28.14 -45.90
CA GLN A 2 -22.94 28.03 -44.63
C GLN A 2 -21.95 27.44 -43.61
N PHE A 3 -21.56 28.25 -42.63
CA PHE A 3 -20.64 27.85 -41.56
C PHE A 3 -21.40 27.00 -40.53
N SER A 4 -21.19 25.68 -40.58
CA SER A 4 -21.63 24.77 -39.53
C SER A 4 -20.58 24.75 -38.42
N THR A 5 -20.82 25.50 -37.36
CA THR A 5 -20.12 25.34 -36.08
C THR A 5 -20.57 24.03 -35.43
N ILE A 6 -19.77 22.99 -35.57
CA ILE A 6 -19.96 21.76 -34.78
C ILE A 6 -19.47 22.07 -33.36
N ILE A 7 -20.43 22.17 -32.45
CA ILE A 7 -20.21 22.29 -31.01
C ILE A 7 -19.42 21.07 -30.57
N SER A 8 -18.17 21.30 -30.14
CA SER A 8 -17.31 20.28 -29.58
C SER A 8 -17.91 19.84 -28.23
N ALA A 9 -18.50 18.65 -28.19
CA ALA A 9 -18.90 18.01 -26.94
C ALA A 9 -17.63 17.50 -26.24
N ALA A 10 -17.02 18.37 -25.43
CA ALA A 10 -16.06 17.93 -24.43
C ALA A 10 -16.84 17.18 -23.34
N PHE A 11 -16.93 15.86 -23.46
CA PHE A 11 -17.33 15.02 -22.34
C PHE A 11 -16.20 15.09 -21.32
N LEU A 12 -16.34 15.98 -20.34
CA LEU A 12 -15.62 15.89 -19.08
C LEU A 12 -16.01 14.54 -18.47
N ALA A 13 -15.12 13.55 -18.57
CA ALA A 13 -15.20 12.34 -17.78
C ALA A 13 -14.91 12.70 -16.32
N ILE A 14 -15.88 13.32 -15.65
CA ILE A 14 -15.96 13.36 -14.18
C ILE A 14 -16.54 12.00 -13.79
N ALA A 15 -15.74 10.95 -13.93
CA ALA A 15 -16.09 9.62 -13.44
C ALA A 15 -15.91 9.61 -11.92
N SER A 16 -17.00 9.88 -11.21
CA SER A 16 -17.37 9.32 -9.90
C SER A 16 -16.22 9.00 -8.91
N ALA A 17 -15.55 10.01 -8.38
CA ALA A 17 -14.71 9.86 -7.18
C ALA A 17 -15.52 10.01 -5.87
N GLU A 18 -16.85 10.17 -5.94
CA GLU A 18 -17.66 10.49 -4.75
C GLU A 18 -18.08 9.29 -3.90
N ASN A 19 -17.87 8.04 -4.33
CA ASN A 19 -18.27 6.86 -3.53
C ASN A 19 -17.34 5.65 -3.74
N THR A 20 -16.04 5.87 -3.95
CA THR A 20 -15.09 4.75 -3.88
C THR A 20 -14.93 4.35 -2.42
N THR A 21 -15.52 3.23 -2.04
CA THR A 21 -15.25 2.61 -0.74
C THR A 21 -13.96 1.82 -0.86
N TYR A 22 -13.00 2.13 -0.01
CA TYR A 22 -11.73 1.42 0.06
C TYR A 22 -11.81 0.38 1.19
N PRO A 23 -11.33 -0.84 0.95
CA PRO A 23 -11.11 -1.81 2.02
C PRO A 23 -9.94 -1.37 2.91
N PRO A 24 -9.81 -1.99 4.11
CA PRO A 24 -8.66 -1.77 4.98
C PRO A 24 -7.33 -1.99 4.27
N ILE A 25 -6.51 -0.94 4.24
CA ILE A 25 -5.15 -0.97 3.72
C ILE A 25 -4.20 -1.20 4.89
N ASN A 26 -3.29 -2.13 4.70
CA ASN A 26 -2.29 -2.45 5.70
C ASN A 26 -0.90 -2.28 5.08
N LEU A 27 0.03 -1.74 5.87
CA LEU A 27 1.37 -1.40 5.43
C LEU A 27 2.40 -2.12 6.27
N GLY A 28 3.51 -2.47 5.65
CA GLY A 28 4.57 -3.17 6.34
C GLY A 28 5.87 -3.20 5.58
N ARG A 29 6.84 -3.88 6.17
CA ARG A 29 8.16 -4.09 5.57
C ARG A 29 8.44 -5.56 5.42
N PHE A 30 8.60 -5.98 4.18
CA PHE A 30 9.17 -7.27 3.86
C PHE A 30 10.69 -7.15 3.79
N TYR A 31 11.41 -8.00 4.52
CA TYR A 31 12.86 -8.06 4.51
C TYR A 31 13.32 -9.43 4.04
N TYR A 32 14.44 -9.47 3.32
CA TYR A 32 15.13 -10.68 2.87
C TYR A 32 16.65 -10.38 2.80
N PRO A 33 17.54 -11.38 2.65
CA PRO A 33 18.98 -11.20 2.92
C PRO A 33 19.69 -10.10 2.12
N HIS A 34 19.12 -9.68 0.99
CA HIS A 34 19.73 -8.73 0.07
C HIS A 34 18.81 -7.55 -0.30
N GLY A 35 17.80 -7.26 0.52
CA GLY A 35 16.94 -6.12 0.28
C GLY A 35 15.75 -6.04 1.23
N ASN A 36 15.01 -4.95 1.12
CA ASN A 36 13.71 -4.82 1.76
C ASN A 36 12.72 -4.13 0.83
N GLN A 37 11.45 -4.37 1.08
CA GLN A 37 10.35 -3.78 0.36
C GLN A 37 9.38 -3.19 1.38
N PHE A 38 9.01 -1.93 1.19
CA PHE A 38 7.82 -1.39 1.84
C PHE A 38 6.63 -1.88 1.02
N VAL A 39 5.72 -2.59 1.67
CA VAL A 39 4.62 -3.29 1.02
C VAL A 39 3.29 -2.81 1.56
N ALA A 40 2.29 -2.80 0.68
CA ALA A 40 0.89 -2.60 1.01
C ALA A 40 0.08 -3.84 0.65
N TRP A 41 -0.94 -4.16 1.44
CA TRP A 41 -1.90 -5.23 1.14
C TRP A 41 -3.31 -4.88 1.61
N SER A 42 -4.29 -5.54 1.01
CA SER A 42 -5.72 -5.38 1.28
C SER A 42 -6.46 -6.68 0.96
N PRO A 43 -7.59 -6.99 1.65
CA PRO A 43 -8.21 -6.23 2.74
C PRO A 43 -7.82 -6.79 4.12
N PHE A 44 -7.01 -7.85 4.13
CA PHE A 44 -6.76 -8.65 5.31
C PHE A 44 -5.91 -7.90 6.32
N THR A 45 -6.46 -7.65 7.51
CA THR A 45 -5.74 -7.04 8.62
C THR A 45 -5.32 -8.13 9.62
N PRO A 46 -4.02 -8.42 9.76
CA PRO A 46 -3.56 -9.44 10.71
C PRO A 46 -3.88 -9.05 12.15
N THR A 47 -4.33 -10.02 12.95
CA THR A 47 -4.61 -9.87 14.39
C THR A 47 -3.71 -10.73 15.26
N THR A 48 -2.92 -11.61 14.65
CA THR A 48 -1.98 -12.51 15.32
C THR A 48 -0.65 -12.59 14.58
N THR A 49 0.41 -12.97 15.28
CA THR A 49 1.74 -13.21 14.66
C THR A 49 1.70 -14.36 13.65
N GLN A 50 0.87 -15.37 13.88
CA GLN A 50 0.67 -16.48 12.95
C GLN A 50 0.06 -15.99 11.63
N GLU A 51 -0.93 -15.11 11.67
CA GLU A 51 -1.51 -14.50 10.47
C GLU A 51 -0.49 -13.62 9.71
N VAL A 52 0.41 -12.92 10.42
CA VAL A 52 1.53 -12.19 9.78
C VAL A 52 2.50 -13.17 9.13
N ALA A 53 2.79 -14.33 9.75
CA ALA A 53 3.63 -15.37 9.17
C ALA A 53 2.99 -15.96 7.90
N GLU A 54 1.69 -16.25 7.93
CA GLU A 54 0.93 -16.74 6.78
C GLU A 54 0.90 -15.71 5.64
N LEU A 55 0.73 -14.43 5.98
CA LEU A 55 0.85 -13.32 5.03
C LEU A 55 2.24 -13.29 4.40
N CYS A 56 3.29 -13.46 5.21
CA CYS A 56 4.68 -13.54 4.79
C CYS A 56 4.90 -14.68 3.79
N ASP A 57 4.48 -15.89 4.16
CA ASP A 57 4.71 -17.13 3.41
C ASP A 57 3.98 -17.16 2.07
N SER A 58 2.77 -16.62 2.07
CA SER A 58 1.96 -16.52 0.87
C SER A 58 2.34 -15.34 -0.02
N ARG A 59 3.25 -14.47 0.46
CA ARG A 59 3.56 -13.16 -0.15
C ARG A 59 2.29 -12.35 -0.43
N GLY A 60 1.38 -12.43 0.53
CA GLY A 60 0.04 -11.88 0.48
C GLY A 60 -1.05 -12.93 0.27
N ALA A 61 -0.84 -14.01 -0.49
CA ALA A 61 -1.92 -14.89 -0.98
C ALA A 61 -2.49 -15.90 0.02
N ILE A 62 -2.97 -15.45 1.18
CA ILE A 62 -3.45 -16.31 2.28
C ILE A 62 -4.70 -17.14 1.87
N LYS A 63 -5.46 -16.71 0.84
CA LYS A 63 -6.67 -17.42 0.34
C LYS A 63 -6.66 -17.73 -1.16
N GLY A 64 -5.47 -17.79 -1.77
CA GLY A 64 -5.33 -18.05 -3.21
C GLY A 64 -5.07 -16.79 -4.03
N THR A 65 -5.24 -15.62 -3.46
CA THR A 65 -4.72 -14.35 -3.96
C THR A 65 -4.53 -13.40 -2.77
N ALA A 66 -3.47 -12.62 -2.83
CA ALA A 66 -3.25 -11.29 -2.30
C ALA A 66 -1.81 -11.02 -2.68
N THR A 67 -1.63 -10.07 -3.56
CA THR A 67 -0.32 -9.70 -4.08
C THR A 67 0.06 -8.46 -3.33
N TRP A 68 1.01 -8.57 -2.40
CA TRP A 68 1.65 -7.38 -1.87
C TRP A 68 2.01 -6.46 -3.02
N THR A 69 1.61 -5.19 -2.91
CA THR A 69 2.18 -4.17 -3.78
C THR A 69 3.44 -3.67 -3.10
N ALA A 70 4.58 -3.80 -3.77
CA ALA A 70 5.77 -3.07 -3.37
C ALA A 70 5.54 -1.57 -3.64
N VAL A 71 5.35 -0.80 -2.56
CA VAL A 71 5.28 0.68 -2.61
C VAL A 71 6.67 1.26 -2.83
N ARG A 72 7.67 0.64 -2.22
CA ARG A 72 9.09 0.89 -2.48
C ARG A 72 9.86 -0.42 -2.45
N VAL A 73 10.79 -0.57 -3.38
CA VAL A 73 11.85 -1.58 -3.31
C VAL A 73 13.16 -0.89 -2.96
N TRP A 74 13.78 -1.29 -1.86
CA TRP A 74 15.15 -0.94 -1.54
C TRP A 74 16.04 -2.15 -1.85
N ASN A 75 16.80 -2.03 -2.93
CA ASN A 75 17.90 -2.92 -3.26
C ASN A 75 19.19 -2.10 -3.49
N THR A 76 20.34 -2.74 -3.64
CA THR A 76 21.65 -2.07 -3.81
C THR A 76 21.72 -1.12 -5.02
N TYR A 77 20.75 -1.15 -5.92
CA TYR A 77 20.80 -0.49 -7.22
C TYR A 77 19.62 0.48 -7.51
N VAL A 78 18.57 0.49 -6.68
CA VAL A 78 17.35 1.30 -6.88
C VAL A 78 16.83 1.77 -5.53
N PHE A 79 16.52 3.06 -5.47
CA PHE A 79 15.96 3.71 -4.30
C PHE A 79 14.92 4.75 -4.75
N ASP A 80 13.65 4.39 -4.60
CA ASP A 80 12.54 5.34 -4.77
C ASP A 80 12.13 5.93 -3.41
N PRO A 81 11.58 7.15 -3.34
CA PRO A 81 10.97 7.65 -2.11
C PRO A 81 9.77 6.77 -1.71
N ILE A 82 9.49 6.63 -0.40
CA ILE A 82 8.26 5.95 0.05
C ILE A 82 7.07 6.91 0.01
N CYS A 83 7.24 8.06 0.63
CA CYS A 83 6.24 9.11 0.69
C CYS A 83 6.15 9.79 -0.68
N ARG A 84 4.95 10.24 -1.06
CA ARG A 84 4.73 10.92 -2.36
C ARG A 84 4.99 10.09 -3.61
N ASN A 85 5.29 8.81 -3.47
CA ASN A 85 5.51 7.89 -4.58
C ASN A 85 4.20 7.14 -4.91
N PRO A 86 3.69 7.22 -6.15
CA PRO A 86 2.44 6.57 -6.49
C PRO A 86 2.58 5.04 -6.53
N PHE A 87 1.57 4.34 -6.03
CA PHE A 87 1.44 2.89 -6.14
C PHE A 87 -0.01 2.49 -6.49
N ASN A 88 -0.17 1.23 -6.92
CA ASN A 88 -1.49 0.65 -7.19
C ASN A 88 -1.72 -0.52 -6.23
N LEU A 89 -2.90 -0.62 -5.65
CA LEU A 89 -3.24 -1.70 -4.72
C LEU A 89 -4.41 -2.49 -5.25
N THR A 90 -4.25 -3.81 -5.36
CA THR A 90 -5.36 -4.70 -5.69
C THR A 90 -5.96 -5.26 -4.42
N ASP A 91 -7.24 -5.02 -4.21
CA ASP A 91 -8.00 -5.68 -3.16
C ASP A 91 -8.29 -7.12 -3.55
N ASP A 92 -7.84 -8.04 -2.70
CA ASP A 92 -8.01 -9.46 -2.93
C ASP A 92 -9.47 -9.91 -2.92
N ALA A 93 -10.29 -9.36 -2.01
CA ALA A 93 -11.65 -9.84 -1.84
C ALA A 93 -12.54 -9.53 -3.05
N THR A 94 -12.27 -8.42 -3.73
CA THR A 94 -13.07 -7.96 -4.89
C THR A 94 -12.33 -8.02 -6.22
N ASN A 95 -11.02 -8.29 -6.20
CA ASN A 95 -10.10 -8.15 -7.34
C ASN A 95 -10.10 -6.73 -7.97
N THR A 96 -10.55 -5.72 -7.20
CA THR A 96 -10.56 -4.32 -7.64
C THR A 96 -9.17 -3.74 -7.46
N THR A 97 -8.63 -3.12 -8.51
CA THR A 97 -7.36 -2.39 -8.42
C THR A 97 -7.61 -0.90 -8.24
N TYR A 98 -7.11 -0.36 -7.14
CA TYR A 98 -7.08 1.05 -6.84
C TYR A 98 -5.78 1.65 -7.36
N TYR A 99 -5.88 2.67 -8.20
CA TYR A 99 -4.75 3.26 -8.91
C TYR A 99 -4.39 4.62 -8.34
N ASN A 100 -3.12 5.01 -8.48
CA ASN A 100 -2.61 6.33 -8.07
C ASN A 100 -2.83 6.60 -6.57
N LEU A 101 -2.60 5.58 -5.74
CA LEU A 101 -2.52 5.75 -4.30
C LEU A 101 -1.16 6.33 -3.94
N GLU A 102 -1.09 7.04 -2.83
CA GLU A 102 0.13 7.64 -2.34
C GLU A 102 0.16 7.59 -0.80
N LEU A 103 1.35 7.46 -0.22
CA LEU A 103 1.53 7.54 1.22
C LEU A 103 1.79 8.99 1.62
N ALA A 104 0.96 9.49 2.53
CA ALA A 104 1.21 10.72 3.26
C ALA A 104 2.02 10.38 4.51
N CYS A 105 3.12 11.12 4.71
CA CYS A 105 4.01 10.95 5.83
C CYS A 105 4.06 12.22 6.68
N VAL A 106 4.60 12.12 7.90
CA VAL A 106 4.90 13.30 8.74
C VAL A 106 5.93 14.21 8.07
N ASP A 107 6.95 13.60 7.45
CA ASP A 107 7.97 14.29 6.68
C ASP A 107 8.16 13.59 5.33
N ASP A 108 7.99 14.34 4.25
CA ASP A 108 8.18 13.85 2.88
C ASP A 108 9.67 13.85 2.46
N ASN A 109 10.54 14.53 3.22
CA ASN A 109 11.96 14.70 2.95
C ASN A 109 12.86 13.84 3.87
N ILE A 110 12.37 12.68 4.30
CA ILE A 110 13.20 11.75 5.07
C ILE A 110 14.35 11.18 4.23
N PRO A 111 15.50 10.87 4.84
CA PRO A 111 16.55 10.11 4.17
C PRO A 111 16.00 8.81 3.60
N ILE A 112 16.45 8.41 2.41
CA ILE A 112 15.90 7.22 1.74
C ILE A 112 16.15 5.92 2.50
N THR A 113 17.12 5.91 3.41
CA THR A 113 17.45 4.78 4.30
C THR A 113 16.65 4.79 5.61
N ALA A 114 15.93 5.87 5.90
CA ALA A 114 15.11 5.98 7.11
C ALA A 114 13.75 5.28 6.94
N GLU A 115 13.14 4.94 8.06
CA GLU A 115 11.77 4.45 8.11
C GLU A 115 10.80 5.64 8.06
N PRO A 116 9.79 5.61 7.18
CA PRO A 116 8.79 6.68 7.14
C PRO A 116 7.81 6.55 8.29
N GLU A 117 7.36 7.69 8.79
CA GLU A 117 6.20 7.78 9.66
C GLU A 117 4.97 8.08 8.80
N VAL A 118 4.26 7.02 8.40
CA VAL A 118 3.07 7.12 7.54
C VAL A 118 1.86 7.52 8.39
N THR A 119 1.13 8.53 7.91
CA THR A 119 -0.07 9.06 8.58
C THR A 119 -1.35 8.73 7.84
N ALA A 120 -1.29 8.51 6.52
CA ALA A 120 -2.46 8.18 5.71
C ALA A 120 -2.08 7.56 4.36
N VAL A 121 -3.06 6.88 3.76
CA VAL A 121 -3.11 6.62 2.32
C VAL A 121 -4.03 7.67 1.70
N VAL A 122 -3.59 8.28 0.60
CA VAL A 122 -4.35 9.31 -0.12
C VAL A 122 -4.55 8.94 -1.58
N ASP A 123 -5.65 9.37 -2.16
CA ASP A 123 -5.85 9.37 -3.61
C ASP A 123 -5.05 10.54 -4.20
N ARG A 124 -4.05 10.25 -5.03
CA ARG A 124 -3.17 11.28 -5.60
C ARG A 124 -3.89 12.26 -6.53
N ASN A 125 -4.92 11.81 -7.23
CA ASN A 125 -5.63 12.64 -8.21
C ASN A 125 -6.49 13.71 -7.51
N THR A 126 -7.07 13.36 -6.38
CA THR A 126 -7.97 14.23 -5.61
C THR A 126 -7.33 14.82 -4.36
N ASN A 127 -6.15 14.32 -3.97
CA ASN A 127 -5.46 14.61 -2.72
C ASN A 127 -6.35 14.39 -1.48
N LYS A 128 -7.32 13.48 -1.58
CA LYS A 128 -8.22 13.12 -0.47
C LYS A 128 -7.63 11.96 0.31
N THR A 129 -7.71 12.04 1.64
CA THR A 129 -7.44 10.91 2.52
C THR A 129 -8.44 9.79 2.24
N ILE A 130 -7.89 8.61 1.94
CA ILE A 130 -8.64 7.37 1.79
C ILE A 130 -8.78 6.70 3.16
N GLU A 131 -7.65 6.53 3.84
CA GLU A 131 -7.59 5.97 5.19
C GLU A 131 -6.49 6.66 6.00
N SER A 132 -6.74 6.84 7.30
CA SER A 132 -5.73 7.27 8.26
C SER A 132 -4.99 6.04 8.78
N CYS A 133 -3.68 6.14 8.92
CA CYS A 133 -2.83 5.03 9.34
C CYS A 133 -2.27 5.26 10.74
N VAL A 134 -2.26 4.22 11.55
CA VAL A 134 -1.64 4.23 12.88
C VAL A 134 -0.56 3.16 12.97
N PRO A 135 0.56 3.43 13.68
CA PRO A 135 1.58 2.41 13.91
C PRO A 135 0.99 1.22 14.67
N VAL A 136 1.35 0.00 14.24
CA VAL A 136 0.99 -1.23 14.94
C VAL A 136 1.95 -1.43 16.13
N PRO A 137 1.45 -1.64 17.35
CA PRO A 137 2.29 -1.85 18.52
C PRO A 137 3.19 -3.08 18.39
N THR A 138 4.47 -2.92 18.71
CA THR A 138 5.49 -3.98 18.60
C THR A 138 5.53 -4.89 19.84
N ASP A 139 5.00 -4.44 20.97
CA ASP A 139 4.92 -5.17 22.24
C ASP A 139 4.03 -6.42 22.18
N THR A 140 3.05 -6.42 21.27
CA THR A 140 2.20 -7.58 20.97
C THR A 140 2.91 -8.64 20.11
N GLY A 141 4.11 -8.34 19.60
CA GLY A 141 4.84 -9.16 18.63
C GLY A 141 4.32 -9.07 17.19
N ILE A 142 3.09 -8.60 16.97
CA ILE A 142 2.47 -8.47 15.64
C ILE A 142 3.23 -7.46 14.78
N GLY A 143 3.54 -6.28 15.35
CA GLY A 143 4.38 -5.27 14.69
C GLY A 143 5.90 -5.48 14.84
N GLY A 144 6.32 -6.56 15.51
CA GLY A 144 7.73 -6.83 15.83
C GLY A 144 8.55 -7.42 14.68
N GLY A 145 7.90 -7.84 13.59
CA GLY A 145 8.55 -8.63 12.53
C GLY A 145 8.44 -10.13 12.80
N VAL A 146 7.90 -10.86 11.84
CA VAL A 146 7.72 -12.31 11.90
C VAL A 146 8.45 -12.95 10.73
N SER A 147 9.22 -14.00 11.02
CA SER A 147 9.86 -14.82 9.98
C SER A 147 8.82 -15.56 9.16
N CYS A 148 8.98 -15.57 7.83
CA CYS A 148 8.27 -16.49 6.95
C CYS A 148 8.62 -17.94 7.35
N THR A 149 7.63 -18.82 7.48
CA THR A 149 7.82 -20.26 7.80
C THR A 149 8.24 -21.10 6.60
N ARG A 150 7.91 -20.69 5.36
CA ARG A 150 8.24 -21.40 4.11
C ARG A 150 9.40 -20.72 3.39
N GLY A 151 10.59 -21.27 3.61
CA GLY A 151 11.79 -21.17 2.77
C GLY A 151 11.97 -19.91 1.93
N ALA A 152 12.55 -18.86 2.54
CA ALA A 152 13.49 -17.92 1.91
C ALA A 152 13.84 -16.79 2.89
N ASP A 153 14.58 -17.09 3.97
CA ASP A 153 15.35 -16.16 4.83
C ASP A 153 14.79 -14.74 5.05
N GLY A 154 13.47 -14.62 5.09
CA GLY A 154 12.77 -13.36 5.01
C GLY A 154 11.73 -13.25 6.10
N GLY A 155 11.22 -12.05 6.28
CA GLY A 155 10.17 -11.81 7.23
C GLY A 155 9.38 -10.56 6.91
N LEU A 156 8.26 -10.44 7.60
CA LEU A 156 7.33 -9.35 7.43
C LEU A 156 7.12 -8.65 8.77
N ASN A 157 7.31 -7.33 8.76
CA ASN A 157 6.86 -6.47 9.84
C ASN A 157 5.54 -5.80 9.42
N PHE A 158 4.47 -6.01 10.18
CA PHE A 158 3.22 -5.26 10.03
C PHE A 158 3.35 -3.92 10.76
N GLN A 159 3.55 -2.84 10.02
CA GLN A 159 3.97 -1.56 10.58
C GLN A 159 2.83 -0.58 10.81
N PHE A 160 1.85 -0.51 9.89
CA PHE A 160 0.73 0.42 10.01
C PHE A 160 -0.58 -0.25 9.61
N ALA A 161 -1.59 -0.12 10.46
CA ALA A 161 -2.97 -0.46 10.15
C ALA A 161 -3.69 0.83 9.74
N CYS A 162 -4.31 0.84 8.56
CA CYS A 162 -5.08 1.98 8.09
C CYS A 162 -6.58 1.69 8.15
N SER A 163 -7.35 2.74 8.41
CA SER A 163 -8.81 2.70 8.47
C SER A 163 -9.41 4.07 8.09
N ALA A 164 -10.60 4.07 7.50
CA ALA A 164 -11.36 5.26 7.14
C ALA A 164 -11.83 6.09 8.37
#